data_AF-A0A7H0GHZ5-F1
#
_entry.id   AF-A0A7H0GHZ5-F1
#
_cell.length_a   1.000
_cell.length_b   1.000
_cell.length_c   1.000
_cell.angle_alpha   90.00
_cell.angle_beta   90.00
_cell.angle_gamma   90.00
#
_symmetry.space_group_name_H-M   'P 1'
#
loop_
_entity.id
_entity.type
_entity.pdbx_description
1 polymer ?
#
loop_
_entity_poly.entity_id
_entity_poly.type
_entity_poly.pdbx_seq_one_letter_code
_entity_poly.pdbx_strand_id
1 'polypeptide(L)'
;MKRKQPILAIALQAPWSLGDCGGSRFAALFLLALAVARRAGHVGVPAHDLHFAGQAGSAFPMALSRAFKQFSRAGIAVGWGRNTGADIATLSLRGRIHGPFWLADGELERLKFSTNGRAVAPASLKSLLCTITGAAAGSTDVPAHADLEARLDRWIRVFVLRQSAEEGRLAMPEVMDGLSRVRWDASQGRDASQRWALSLQARYARLARQGGEARALYRELHRLCRSPDPVDEHEEFLQRTPVLEAMSEIGLAWCDHQDDRSAAALMRLEQMRYLFEGDASQASLRLSSRLAAEYFNLRALCRRALLLARTSDQRAHDAWQVLRDMQLALVCAVETDSLTLMEAVASNLGYSLWLLAPALQERLGANAGRRLAVRWILTGEALARRHGLGSGSYWNIIYICRIARGAVVNMGEDAGAAIPFVNWSARVWTLQELRSELAQSDGDASDPAGRELRSLCELLLPSSLPDWLTLTTRMLAAVSEDAGDASISAIQRCAAMLEHLWQLVLHDRAVPAASLRRSLESRLASLEVAQRKYFRADLARLPRL
;
A
#
# COMPACT_ATOMS: atom_id res chain seq x y z
N MET A 1 -51.96 30.88 -14.47
CA MET A 1 -52.26 29.44 -14.32
C MET A 1 -51.07 28.64 -14.85
N LYS A 2 -50.45 27.73 -14.07
CA LYS A 2 -49.51 26.75 -14.65
C LYS A 2 -50.32 25.79 -15.54
N ARG A 3 -49.94 25.60 -16.81
CA ARG A 3 -50.56 24.56 -17.66
C ARG A 3 -50.34 23.21 -17.00
N LYS A 4 -51.40 22.39 -16.84
CA LYS A 4 -51.23 20.98 -16.46
C LYS A 4 -50.40 20.31 -17.55
N GLN A 5 -49.18 19.90 -17.21
CA GLN A 5 -48.32 19.14 -18.12
C GLN A 5 -48.95 17.76 -18.38
N PRO A 6 -48.75 17.16 -19.57
CA PRO A 6 -49.33 15.88 -19.90
C PRO A 6 -48.80 14.76 -19.00
N ILE A 7 -49.68 13.81 -18.72
CA ILE A 7 -49.35 12.51 -18.12
C ILE A 7 -48.57 11.70 -19.17
N LEU A 8 -47.50 11.02 -18.75
CA LEU A 8 -46.63 10.25 -19.63
C LEU A 8 -46.67 8.77 -19.24
N ALA A 9 -47.09 7.93 -20.18
CA ALA A 9 -47.08 6.47 -20.05
C ALA A 9 -45.66 5.93 -20.33
N ILE A 10 -45.06 5.23 -19.36
CA ILE A 10 -43.71 4.67 -19.45
C ILE A 10 -43.81 3.16 -19.54
N ALA A 11 -43.55 2.60 -20.73
CA ALA A 11 -43.60 1.16 -20.95
C ALA A 11 -42.32 0.48 -20.40
N LEU A 12 -42.48 -0.44 -19.45
CA LEU A 12 -41.41 -1.16 -18.77
C LEU A 12 -41.04 -2.50 -19.44
N GLN A 13 -41.22 -2.59 -20.76
CA GLN A 13 -40.90 -3.76 -21.57
C GLN A 13 -40.73 -3.35 -23.04
N ALA A 14 -40.34 -4.29 -23.91
CA ALA A 14 -40.37 -4.06 -25.35
C ALA A 14 -41.82 -3.96 -25.88
N PRO A 15 -42.13 -3.04 -26.81
CA PRO A 15 -41.31 -1.90 -27.23
C PRO A 15 -41.25 -0.82 -26.13
N TRP A 16 -40.04 -0.44 -25.72
CA TRP A 16 -39.83 0.52 -24.62
C TRP A 16 -40.21 1.94 -25.08
N SER A 17 -41.01 2.65 -24.29
CA SER A 17 -41.50 4.00 -24.65
C SER A 17 -41.52 4.97 -23.46
N LEU A 18 -41.38 6.26 -23.79
CA LEU A 18 -41.49 7.39 -22.87
C LEU A 18 -42.60 8.33 -23.39
N GLY A 19 -43.85 8.03 -23.05
CA GLY A 19 -45.01 8.57 -23.78
C GLY A 19 -45.00 8.08 -25.24
N ASP A 20 -45.32 8.99 -26.16
CA ASP A 20 -45.44 8.70 -27.59
C ASP A 20 -44.10 8.49 -28.33
N CYS A 21 -42.96 8.57 -27.62
CA CYS A 21 -41.63 8.44 -28.21
C CYS A 21 -40.87 7.18 -27.74
N GLY A 22 -40.07 6.59 -28.65
CA GLY A 22 -39.28 5.39 -28.39
C GLY A 22 -38.20 5.59 -27.32
N GLY A 23 -38.29 4.80 -26.26
CA GLY A 23 -37.36 4.76 -25.13
C GLY A 23 -36.27 3.71 -25.29
N SER A 24 -35.27 3.77 -24.41
CA SER A 24 -34.35 2.64 -24.18
C SER A 24 -34.69 1.97 -22.85
N ARG A 25 -34.37 0.67 -22.70
CA ARG A 25 -34.52 -0.07 -21.42
C ARG A 25 -33.91 0.70 -20.26
N PHE A 26 -32.68 1.19 -20.45
CA PHE A 26 -31.97 2.01 -19.47
C PHE A 26 -32.73 3.30 -19.10
N ALA A 27 -33.24 4.06 -20.08
CA ALA A 27 -33.99 5.29 -19.80
C ALA A 27 -35.31 5.03 -19.05
N ALA A 28 -36.05 3.97 -19.40
CA ALA A 28 -37.28 3.60 -18.71
C ALA A 28 -37.04 3.13 -17.27
N LEU A 29 -36.00 2.31 -17.04
CA LEU A 29 -35.63 1.83 -15.71
C LEU A 29 -35.02 2.92 -14.82
N PHE A 30 -34.28 3.87 -15.39
CA PHE A 30 -33.80 5.05 -14.68
C PHE A 30 -34.97 5.89 -14.14
N LEU A 31 -36.01 6.15 -14.94
CA LEU A 31 -37.22 6.82 -14.45
C LEU A 31 -37.98 6.01 -13.40
N LEU A 32 -38.03 4.68 -13.54
CA LEU A 32 -38.64 3.79 -12.55
C LEU A 32 -37.93 3.88 -11.19
N ALA A 33 -36.59 3.83 -11.18
CA ALA A 33 -35.80 3.94 -9.96
C ALA A 33 -35.92 5.32 -9.30
N LEU A 34 -35.87 6.41 -10.08
CA LEU A 34 -36.15 7.76 -9.58
C LEU A 34 -37.54 7.85 -8.94
N ALA A 35 -38.56 7.24 -9.56
CA ALA A 35 -39.93 7.25 -9.04
C ALA A 35 -40.10 6.38 -7.78
N VAL A 36 -39.43 5.24 -7.70
CA VAL A 36 -39.39 4.40 -6.49
C VAL A 36 -38.70 5.13 -5.34
N ALA A 37 -37.54 5.74 -5.59
CA ALA A 37 -36.77 6.45 -4.57
C ALA A 37 -37.49 7.70 -4.05
N ARG A 38 -38.04 8.55 -4.93
CA ARG A 38 -38.80 9.75 -4.53
C ARG A 38 -40.06 9.40 -3.74
N ARG A 39 -40.71 8.26 -4.02
CA ARG A 39 -41.85 7.73 -3.24
C ARG A 39 -41.45 7.10 -1.90
N ALA A 40 -40.21 6.64 -1.76
CA ALA A 40 -39.62 6.23 -0.49
C ALA A 40 -39.08 7.42 0.33
N GLY A 41 -39.32 8.66 -0.09
CA GLY A 41 -38.85 9.88 0.59
C GLY A 41 -37.40 10.27 0.29
N HIS A 42 -36.68 9.51 -0.55
CA HIS A 42 -35.31 9.85 -0.92
C HIS A 42 -35.25 11.07 -1.85
N VAL A 43 -34.26 11.93 -1.63
CA VAL A 43 -34.06 13.19 -2.36
C VAL A 43 -33.51 12.96 -3.78
N GLY A 44 -32.83 11.82 -4.00
CA GLY A 44 -32.34 11.39 -5.31
C GLY A 44 -31.74 9.98 -5.26
N VAL A 45 -31.35 9.47 -6.43
CA VAL A 45 -30.74 8.14 -6.62
C VAL A 45 -29.24 8.29 -6.91
N PRO A 46 -28.33 7.68 -6.13
CA PRO A 46 -26.91 7.57 -6.45
C PRO A 46 -26.64 7.04 -7.86
N ALA A 47 -25.51 7.41 -8.47
CA ALA A 47 -25.17 6.89 -9.81
C ALA A 47 -24.94 5.38 -9.84
N HIS A 48 -24.44 4.78 -8.74
CA HIS A 48 -24.19 3.34 -8.68
C HIS A 48 -25.48 2.51 -8.71
N ASP A 49 -26.55 3.00 -8.06
CA ASP A 49 -27.86 2.34 -8.05
C ASP A 49 -28.51 2.28 -9.44
N LEU A 50 -28.00 3.04 -10.42
CA LEU A 50 -28.52 3.07 -11.79
C LEU A 50 -27.80 2.11 -12.76
N HIS A 51 -26.85 1.29 -12.30
CA HIS A 51 -26.23 0.22 -13.10
C HIS A 51 -27.14 -1.00 -13.30
N PHE A 52 -28.40 -0.75 -13.66
CA PHE A 52 -29.37 -1.80 -13.96
C PHE A 52 -29.04 -2.55 -15.24
N ALA A 53 -28.88 -3.88 -15.14
CA ALA A 53 -28.70 -4.83 -16.24
C ALA A 53 -27.53 -4.50 -17.20
N GLY A 54 -26.35 -5.07 -16.90
CA GLY A 54 -25.27 -5.30 -17.87
C GLY A 54 -24.41 -4.10 -18.31
N GLN A 55 -24.89 -2.86 -18.14
CA GLN A 55 -24.23 -1.65 -18.64
C GLN A 55 -22.93 -1.31 -17.88
N ALA A 56 -21.84 -2.00 -18.22
CA ALA A 56 -20.50 -1.80 -17.68
C ALA A 56 -19.97 -0.35 -17.84
N GLY A 57 -18.99 0.02 -17.01
CA GLY A 57 -18.66 1.42 -16.71
C GLY A 57 -18.31 2.34 -17.89
N SER A 58 -17.78 1.81 -18.99
CA SER A 58 -17.49 2.59 -20.21
C SER A 58 -18.76 2.96 -21.00
N ALA A 59 -19.77 2.08 -21.00
CA ALA A 59 -21.05 2.31 -21.68
C ALA A 59 -21.97 3.25 -20.91
N PHE A 60 -21.89 3.26 -19.56
CA PHE A 60 -22.74 4.07 -18.69
C PHE A 60 -22.80 5.56 -19.06
N PRO A 61 -21.69 6.33 -19.24
CA PRO A 61 -21.78 7.74 -19.65
C PRO A 61 -22.47 7.96 -21.00
N MET A 62 -22.38 7.00 -21.93
CA MET A 62 -23.09 7.03 -23.21
C MET A 62 -24.57 6.64 -23.07
N ALA A 63 -24.91 5.65 -22.24
CA ALA A 63 -26.28 5.28 -21.92
C ALA A 63 -27.01 6.42 -21.19
N LEU A 64 -26.36 7.01 -20.20
CA LEU A 64 -26.81 8.20 -19.47
C LEU A 64 -27.04 9.38 -20.41
N SER A 65 -26.06 9.72 -21.26
CA SER A 65 -26.21 10.83 -22.22
C SER A 65 -27.30 10.58 -23.27
N ARG A 66 -27.54 9.32 -23.65
CA ARG A 66 -28.68 8.92 -24.50
C ARG A 66 -30.02 9.03 -23.75
N ALA A 67 -30.09 8.61 -22.49
CA ALA A 67 -31.28 8.74 -21.65
C ALA A 67 -31.68 10.21 -21.45
N PHE A 68 -30.74 11.09 -21.09
CA PHE A 68 -31.01 12.54 -20.99
C PHE A 68 -31.51 13.14 -22.32
N LYS A 69 -31.01 12.67 -23.47
CA LYS A 69 -31.53 13.06 -24.80
C LYS A 69 -32.93 12.51 -25.08
N GLN A 70 -33.29 11.34 -24.54
CA GLN A 70 -34.65 10.78 -24.61
C GLN A 70 -35.61 11.51 -23.66
N PHE A 71 -35.20 11.85 -22.43
CA PHE A 71 -35.99 12.63 -21.47
C PHE A 71 -36.30 14.04 -22.00
N SER A 72 -35.29 14.73 -22.56
CA SER A 72 -35.47 16.02 -23.22
C SER A 72 -36.48 15.97 -24.37
N ARG A 73 -36.47 14.90 -25.18
CA ARG A 73 -37.46 14.68 -26.25
C ARG A 73 -38.87 14.36 -25.73
N ALA A 74 -38.97 13.65 -24.62
CA ALA A 74 -40.24 13.31 -23.96
C ALA A 74 -40.80 14.46 -23.09
N GLY A 75 -40.07 15.59 -22.95
CA GLY A 75 -40.45 16.68 -22.05
C GLY A 75 -40.44 16.27 -20.57
N ILE A 76 -39.47 15.45 -20.16
CA ILE A 76 -39.26 14.97 -18.78
C ILE A 76 -38.05 15.69 -18.18
N ALA A 77 -38.22 16.27 -16.99
CA ALA A 77 -37.21 17.06 -16.29
C ALA A 77 -36.46 16.23 -15.23
N VAL A 78 -35.25 15.78 -15.57
CA VAL A 78 -34.33 15.07 -14.67
C VAL A 78 -33.13 15.95 -14.37
N GLY A 79 -32.80 16.12 -13.09
CA GLY A 79 -31.62 16.84 -12.61
C GLY A 79 -30.53 15.91 -12.07
N TRP A 80 -29.37 16.49 -11.74
CA TRP A 80 -28.23 15.77 -11.17
C TRP A 80 -27.42 16.65 -10.20
N GLY A 81 -26.66 16.02 -9.32
CA GLY A 81 -25.88 16.68 -8.28
C GLY A 81 -26.68 16.96 -7.00
N ARG A 82 -25.98 17.44 -5.96
CA ARG A 82 -26.51 17.53 -4.59
C ARG A 82 -27.53 18.66 -4.34
N ASN A 83 -27.62 19.66 -5.20
CA ASN A 83 -28.60 20.74 -5.08
C ASN A 83 -29.83 20.44 -5.96
N THR A 84 -30.89 19.91 -5.35
CA THR A 84 -32.13 19.56 -6.06
C THR A 84 -33.07 20.74 -6.32
N GLY A 85 -32.74 21.94 -5.82
CA GLY A 85 -33.47 23.18 -6.08
C GLY A 85 -32.87 24.04 -7.21
N ALA A 86 -31.79 23.59 -7.84
CA ALA A 86 -31.17 24.30 -8.95
C ALA A 86 -31.96 24.15 -10.26
N ASP A 87 -31.98 25.19 -11.09
CA ASP A 87 -32.52 25.09 -12.45
C ASP A 87 -31.69 24.10 -13.28
N ILE A 88 -32.36 23.07 -13.80
CA ILE A 88 -31.76 22.01 -14.63
C ILE A 88 -31.05 22.59 -15.87
N ALA A 89 -31.51 23.73 -16.41
CA ALA A 89 -30.84 24.40 -17.53
C ALA A 89 -29.45 24.97 -17.17
N THR A 90 -29.17 25.19 -15.88
CA THR A 90 -27.89 25.74 -15.38
C THR A 90 -26.93 24.67 -14.84
N LEU A 91 -27.35 23.39 -14.77
CA LEU A 91 -26.53 22.31 -14.24
C LEU A 91 -25.32 21.99 -15.14
N SER A 92 -24.14 21.96 -14.53
CA SER A 92 -22.89 21.60 -15.21
C SER A 92 -22.92 20.16 -15.75
N LEU A 93 -22.70 20.00 -17.06
CA LEU A 93 -22.54 18.69 -17.70
C LEU A 93 -21.30 17.94 -17.17
N ARG A 94 -20.23 18.65 -16.78
CA ARG A 94 -19.16 18.10 -15.93
C ARG A 94 -19.73 17.87 -14.54
N GLY A 95 -19.88 16.59 -14.17
CA GLY A 95 -20.52 16.17 -12.92
C GLY A 95 -21.66 15.17 -13.15
N ARG A 96 -22.34 15.25 -14.31
CA ARG A 96 -23.55 14.44 -14.61
C ARG A 96 -23.35 12.94 -14.46
N ILE A 97 -22.15 12.39 -14.74
CA ILE A 97 -21.86 10.96 -14.60
C ILE A 97 -21.88 10.47 -13.13
N HIS A 98 -21.65 11.34 -12.14
CA HIS A 98 -21.51 10.95 -10.74
C HIS A 98 -22.82 11.01 -9.93
N GLY A 99 -23.87 11.66 -10.46
CA GLY A 99 -25.12 11.87 -9.75
C GLY A 99 -24.97 12.69 -8.44
N PRO A 100 -25.81 12.46 -7.42
CA PRO A 100 -27.06 11.70 -7.50
C PRO A 100 -28.03 12.34 -8.51
N PHE A 101 -29.05 11.59 -8.93
CA PHE A 101 -30.05 12.02 -9.90
C PHE A 101 -31.42 12.20 -9.26
N TRP A 102 -32.23 13.12 -9.77
CA TRP A 102 -33.51 13.47 -9.17
C TRP A 102 -34.52 13.92 -10.23
N LEU A 103 -35.81 13.76 -9.92
CA LEU A 103 -36.92 14.30 -10.72
C LEU A 103 -37.21 15.73 -10.24
N ALA A 104 -37.50 16.65 -11.17
CA ALA A 104 -38.01 17.96 -10.80
C ALA A 104 -39.41 17.88 -10.14
N ASP A 105 -39.77 18.88 -9.35
CA ASP A 105 -41.04 18.88 -8.63
C ASP A 105 -42.25 18.93 -9.58
N GLY A 106 -43.16 17.97 -9.41
CA GLY A 106 -44.32 17.74 -10.28
C GLY A 106 -44.11 16.68 -11.37
N GLU A 107 -42.89 16.20 -11.60
CA GLU A 107 -42.63 15.17 -12.62
C GLU A 107 -43.10 13.77 -12.19
N LEU A 108 -43.00 13.45 -10.90
CA LEU A 108 -43.38 12.12 -10.35
C LEU A 108 -44.87 11.81 -10.55
N GLU A 109 -45.71 12.84 -10.54
CA GLU A 109 -47.15 12.79 -10.70
C GLU A 109 -47.54 12.54 -12.17
N ARG A 110 -46.70 13.01 -13.11
CA ARG A 110 -46.86 12.81 -14.57
C ARG A 110 -46.54 11.38 -14.99
N LEU A 111 -45.59 10.71 -14.33
CA LEU A 111 -45.12 9.37 -14.73
C LEU A 111 -46.11 8.27 -14.32
N LYS A 112 -46.62 7.52 -15.32
CA LYS A 112 -47.45 6.32 -15.14
C LYS A 112 -46.77 5.13 -15.83
N PHE A 113 -46.35 4.15 -15.04
CA PHE A 113 -45.65 2.97 -15.56
C PHE A 113 -46.62 1.87 -15.99
N SER A 114 -46.29 1.14 -17.06
CA SER A 114 -47.11 0.04 -17.58
C SER A 114 -46.29 -1.18 -18.01
N THR A 115 -46.92 -2.36 -17.91
CA THR A 115 -46.44 -3.64 -18.44
C THR A 115 -47.61 -4.35 -19.13
N ASN A 116 -47.37 -4.93 -20.32
CA ASN A 116 -48.38 -5.52 -21.21
C ASN A 116 -49.63 -4.63 -21.38
N GLY A 117 -49.41 -3.31 -21.54
CA GLY A 117 -50.48 -2.30 -21.66
C GLY A 117 -51.24 -2.00 -20.36
N ARG A 118 -51.04 -2.75 -19.27
CA ARG A 118 -51.71 -2.56 -17.98
C ARG A 118 -50.90 -1.60 -17.10
N ALA A 119 -51.58 -0.70 -16.41
CA ALA A 119 -50.93 0.24 -15.49
C ALA A 119 -50.44 -0.49 -14.22
N VAL A 120 -49.20 -0.21 -13.81
CA VAL A 120 -48.59 -0.81 -12.61
C VAL A 120 -48.96 0.02 -11.38
N ALA A 121 -49.48 -0.63 -10.33
CA ALA A 121 -49.86 0.02 -9.10
C ALA A 121 -48.63 0.64 -8.38
N PRO A 122 -48.75 1.83 -7.74
CA PRO A 122 -47.62 2.53 -7.12
C PRO A 122 -46.79 1.70 -6.13
N ALA A 123 -47.44 0.84 -5.33
CA ALA A 123 -46.76 -0.03 -4.37
C ALA A 123 -45.93 -1.15 -5.02
N SER A 124 -46.37 -1.65 -6.18
CA SER A 124 -45.74 -2.76 -6.89
C SER A 124 -44.44 -2.36 -7.60
N LEU A 125 -44.19 -1.06 -7.83
CA LEU A 125 -43.05 -0.56 -8.61
C LEU A 125 -41.68 -0.97 -8.04
N LYS A 126 -41.53 -1.05 -6.70
CA LYS A 126 -40.27 -1.47 -6.08
C LYS A 126 -39.98 -2.95 -6.36
N SER A 127 -40.99 -3.81 -6.24
CA SER A 127 -40.89 -5.25 -6.54
C SER A 127 -40.61 -5.47 -8.03
N LEU A 128 -41.37 -4.79 -8.90
CA LEU A 128 -41.21 -4.88 -10.35
C LEU A 128 -39.85 -4.37 -10.84
N LEU A 129 -39.29 -3.33 -10.21
CA LEU A 129 -37.92 -2.89 -10.46
C LEU A 129 -36.95 -4.04 -10.19
N CYS A 130 -36.97 -4.64 -8.99
CA CYS A 130 -36.13 -5.79 -8.65
C CYS A 130 -36.26 -6.93 -9.68
N THR A 131 -37.48 -7.30 -10.08
CA THR A 131 -37.71 -8.36 -11.08
C THR A 131 -37.11 -8.02 -12.45
N ILE A 132 -37.32 -6.81 -12.98
CA ILE A 132 -36.83 -6.42 -14.32
C ILE A 132 -35.31 -6.18 -14.32
N THR A 133 -34.71 -5.90 -13.16
CA THR A 133 -33.26 -5.70 -13.00
C THR A 133 -32.50 -6.98 -12.64
N GLY A 134 -33.18 -8.13 -12.50
CA GLY A 134 -32.56 -9.42 -12.20
C GLY A 134 -32.22 -9.66 -10.73
N ALA A 135 -32.79 -8.87 -9.80
CA ALA A 135 -32.58 -9.05 -8.37
C ALA A 135 -33.42 -10.24 -7.84
N ALA A 136 -32.83 -11.44 -7.98
CA ALA A 136 -33.22 -12.75 -7.46
C ALA A 136 -34.48 -13.42 -8.05
N ALA A 137 -34.25 -14.30 -9.04
CA ALA A 137 -34.91 -15.60 -9.20
C ALA A 137 -34.04 -16.53 -10.07
N GLY A 138 -33.67 -17.72 -9.59
CA GLY A 138 -33.09 -18.83 -10.40
C GLY A 138 -34.19 -19.76 -10.94
N SER A 139 -33.92 -20.85 -11.67
CA SER A 139 -32.67 -21.47 -12.18
C SER A 139 -32.92 -21.95 -13.65
N THR A 140 -32.26 -22.88 -14.36
CA THR A 140 -31.40 -24.09 -14.16
C THR A 140 -30.52 -24.29 -15.43
N ASP A 141 -29.48 -25.15 -15.53
CA ASP A 141 -28.47 -25.65 -14.58
C ASP A 141 -27.26 -26.25 -15.33
N VAL A 142 -26.05 -26.14 -14.76
CA VAL A 142 -24.84 -26.94 -15.07
C VAL A 142 -23.96 -26.98 -13.79
N PRO A 143 -23.06 -27.96 -13.58
CA PRO A 143 -22.85 -28.57 -12.26
C PRO A 143 -22.00 -27.72 -11.30
N ALA A 144 -22.64 -27.13 -10.28
CA ALA A 144 -22.03 -26.10 -9.43
C ALA A 144 -21.19 -26.59 -8.23
N HIS A 145 -21.37 -27.83 -7.75
CA HIS A 145 -20.79 -28.25 -6.45
C HIS A 145 -19.27 -28.46 -6.47
N ALA A 146 -18.73 -29.21 -7.44
CA ALA A 146 -17.30 -29.49 -7.52
C ALA A 146 -16.45 -28.25 -7.85
N ASP A 147 -16.98 -27.32 -8.66
CA ASP A 147 -16.30 -26.05 -8.95
C ASP A 147 -16.16 -25.17 -7.71
N LEU A 148 -17.24 -25.03 -6.94
CA LEU A 148 -17.24 -24.21 -5.73
C LEU A 148 -16.27 -24.77 -4.67
N GLU A 149 -16.26 -26.09 -4.47
CA GLU A 149 -15.32 -26.75 -3.56
C GLU A 149 -13.85 -26.52 -3.98
N ALA A 150 -13.53 -26.74 -5.27
CA ALA A 150 -12.19 -26.50 -5.80
C ALA A 150 -11.76 -25.02 -5.69
N ARG A 151 -12.68 -24.07 -5.90
CA ARG A 151 -12.42 -22.63 -5.73
C ARG A 151 -12.18 -22.27 -4.26
N LEU A 152 -12.96 -22.82 -3.34
CA LEU A 152 -12.78 -22.59 -1.90
C LEU A 152 -11.45 -23.18 -1.41
N ASP A 153 -11.08 -24.39 -1.85
CA ASP A 153 -9.78 -25.00 -1.55
C ASP A 153 -8.61 -24.14 -2.09
N ARG A 154 -8.69 -23.58 -3.31
CA ARG A 154 -7.68 -22.63 -3.82
C ARG A 154 -7.55 -21.40 -2.90
N TRP A 155 -8.65 -20.83 -2.42
CA TRP A 155 -8.61 -19.71 -1.47
C TRP A 155 -8.09 -20.10 -0.08
N ILE A 156 -8.43 -21.30 0.42
CA ILE A 156 -7.89 -21.86 1.68
C ILE A 156 -6.37 -22.03 1.58
N ARG A 157 -5.85 -22.57 0.47
CA ARG A 157 -4.39 -22.69 0.23
C ARG A 157 -3.71 -21.32 0.25
N VAL A 158 -4.24 -20.34 -0.50
CA VAL A 158 -3.72 -18.97 -0.52
C VAL A 158 -3.72 -18.34 0.88
N PHE A 159 -4.78 -18.54 1.66
CA PHE A 159 -4.86 -18.04 3.03
C PHE A 159 -3.87 -18.72 3.97
N VAL A 160 -3.83 -20.05 4.02
CA VAL A 160 -2.96 -20.83 4.93
C VAL A 160 -1.48 -20.62 4.64
N LEU A 161 -1.10 -20.51 3.36
CA LEU A 161 0.27 -20.20 2.94
C LEU A 161 0.67 -18.77 3.33
N ARG A 162 -0.20 -17.78 3.07
CA ARG A 162 0.03 -16.39 3.52
C ARG A 162 0.16 -16.32 5.04
N GLN A 163 -0.77 -16.94 5.77
CA GLN A 163 -0.85 -16.82 7.22
C GLN A 163 0.34 -17.52 7.89
N SER A 164 0.71 -18.73 7.44
CA SER A 164 1.89 -19.43 7.97
C SER A 164 3.21 -18.72 7.63
N ALA A 165 3.28 -17.97 6.52
CA ALA A 165 4.41 -17.10 6.20
C ALA A 165 4.44 -15.82 7.06
N GLU A 166 3.28 -15.22 7.36
CA GLU A 166 3.15 -14.09 8.28
C GLU A 166 3.16 -14.51 9.77
N GLU A 167 3.40 -15.79 10.07
CA GLU A 167 3.56 -16.36 11.41
C GLU A 167 4.88 -17.16 11.55
N GLY A 168 5.78 -17.07 10.57
CA GLY A 168 7.11 -17.69 10.60
C GLY A 168 7.14 -19.23 10.58
N ARG A 169 6.01 -19.92 10.34
CA ARG A 169 5.90 -21.38 10.39
C ARG A 169 6.38 -22.13 9.15
N LEU A 170 6.54 -21.43 8.02
CA LEU A 170 7.05 -21.99 6.76
C LEU A 170 8.16 -21.09 6.22
N ALA A 171 9.23 -21.70 5.72
CA ALA A 171 10.30 -20.97 5.05
C ALA A 171 9.80 -20.40 3.71
N MET A 172 10.35 -19.25 3.30
CA MET A 172 9.92 -18.57 2.06
C MET A 172 9.93 -19.47 0.80
N PRO A 173 10.88 -20.42 0.61
CA PRO A 173 10.83 -21.35 -0.53
C PRO A 173 9.63 -22.30 -0.51
N GLU A 174 9.19 -22.77 0.67
CA GLU A 174 8.02 -23.65 0.81
C GLU A 174 6.73 -22.89 0.49
N VAL A 175 6.65 -21.63 0.92
CA VAL A 175 5.53 -20.72 0.63
C VAL A 175 5.47 -20.42 -0.88
N MET A 176 6.62 -20.18 -1.52
CA MET A 176 6.71 -19.98 -2.97
C MET A 176 6.25 -21.21 -3.77
N ASP A 177 6.81 -22.39 -3.44
CA ASP A 177 6.43 -23.66 -4.07
C ASP A 177 4.93 -23.94 -3.90
N GLY A 178 4.41 -23.84 -2.67
CA GLY A 178 2.98 -24.03 -2.37
C GLY A 178 2.07 -23.07 -3.14
N LEU A 179 2.45 -21.80 -3.31
CA LEU A 179 1.67 -20.83 -4.08
C LEU A 179 1.76 -21.07 -5.60
N SER A 180 2.92 -21.49 -6.11
CA SER A 180 3.07 -21.86 -7.54
C SER A 180 2.20 -23.07 -7.92
N ARG A 181 1.90 -23.93 -6.95
CA ARG A 181 1.02 -25.11 -7.08
C ARG A 181 -0.48 -24.78 -7.01
N VAL A 182 -0.87 -23.52 -6.84
CA VAL A 182 -2.27 -23.06 -7.01
C VAL A 182 -2.59 -23.09 -8.51
N ARG A 183 -2.83 -24.30 -9.02
CA ARG A 183 -3.06 -24.57 -10.45
C ARG A 183 -4.37 -23.96 -10.94
N TRP A 184 -4.36 -23.69 -12.23
CA TRP A 184 -5.43 -23.08 -13.01
C TRP A 184 -5.84 -24.02 -14.15
N ASP A 185 -7.13 -24.08 -14.44
CA ASP A 185 -7.66 -24.69 -15.66
C ASP A 185 -8.13 -23.57 -16.60
N ALA A 186 -7.60 -23.54 -17.81
CA ALA A 186 -7.88 -22.50 -18.81
C ALA A 186 -9.37 -22.40 -19.21
N SER A 187 -10.17 -23.43 -18.94
CA SER A 187 -11.61 -23.43 -19.17
C SER A 187 -12.42 -22.67 -18.11
N GLN A 188 -11.92 -22.51 -16.88
CA GLN A 188 -12.68 -21.99 -15.72
C GLN A 188 -12.70 -20.46 -15.58
N GLY A 189 -12.59 -19.72 -16.69
CA GLY A 189 -12.28 -18.28 -16.73
C GLY A 189 -12.84 -17.39 -15.60
N ARG A 190 -11.92 -16.63 -14.94
CA ARG A 190 -12.09 -15.50 -13.98
C ARG A 190 -11.59 -15.66 -12.51
N ASP A 191 -11.04 -16.80 -12.07
CA ASP A 191 -10.62 -16.93 -10.66
C ASP A 191 -9.42 -16.02 -10.25
N ALA A 192 -9.70 -14.95 -9.50
CA ALA A 192 -8.66 -14.08 -8.96
C ALA A 192 -7.79 -14.72 -7.86
N SER A 193 -8.08 -15.93 -7.36
CA SER A 193 -7.18 -16.66 -6.46
C SER A 193 -5.80 -16.86 -7.10
N GLN A 194 -5.74 -17.07 -8.43
CA GLN A 194 -4.51 -17.10 -9.21
C GLN A 194 -3.79 -15.74 -9.21
N ARG A 195 -4.51 -14.64 -9.49
CA ARG A 195 -3.95 -13.27 -9.51
C ARG A 195 -3.40 -12.88 -8.13
N TRP A 196 -4.06 -13.30 -7.04
CA TRP A 196 -3.59 -13.12 -5.67
C TRP A 196 -2.40 -14.03 -5.31
N ALA A 197 -2.42 -15.32 -5.69
CA ALA A 197 -1.30 -16.23 -5.49
C ALA A 197 -0.03 -15.75 -6.24
N LEU A 198 -0.18 -15.22 -7.45
CA LEU A 198 0.89 -14.61 -8.22
C LEU A 198 1.42 -13.33 -7.57
N SER A 199 0.54 -12.48 -7.04
CA SER A 199 0.94 -11.29 -6.28
C SER A 199 1.67 -11.63 -4.98
N LEU A 200 1.32 -12.74 -4.33
CA LEU A 200 2.02 -13.24 -3.15
C LEU A 200 3.38 -13.84 -3.52
N GLN A 201 3.46 -14.65 -4.58
CA GLN A 201 4.75 -15.14 -5.10
C GLN A 201 5.69 -13.98 -5.45
N ALA A 202 5.21 -12.96 -6.17
CA ALA A 202 6.00 -11.78 -6.47
C ALA A 202 6.47 -11.02 -5.22
N ARG A 203 5.65 -10.97 -4.14
CA ARG A 203 6.03 -10.42 -2.83
C ARG A 203 7.11 -11.27 -2.15
N TYR A 204 6.96 -12.59 -2.11
CA TYR A 204 7.90 -13.46 -1.40
C TYR A 204 9.23 -13.61 -2.15
N ALA A 205 9.24 -13.72 -3.48
CA ALA A 205 10.46 -13.62 -4.30
C ALA A 205 11.20 -12.29 -4.09
N ARG A 206 10.47 -11.17 -3.96
CA ARG A 206 11.03 -9.85 -3.64
C ARG A 206 11.66 -9.79 -2.25
N LEU A 207 11.04 -10.43 -1.25
CA LEU A 207 11.59 -10.53 0.11
C LEU A 207 12.85 -11.41 0.13
N ALA A 208 12.82 -12.55 -0.56
CA ALA A 208 13.96 -13.46 -0.80
C ALA A 208 15.02 -12.90 -1.77
N ARG A 209 14.94 -11.61 -2.15
CA ARG A 209 15.89 -10.89 -3.02
C ARG A 209 16.07 -11.46 -4.44
N GLN A 210 15.15 -12.30 -4.91
CA GLN A 210 15.10 -12.82 -6.27
C GLN A 210 14.52 -11.74 -7.22
N GLY A 211 15.17 -10.57 -7.31
CA GLY A 211 14.61 -9.37 -7.96
C GLY A 211 14.23 -9.54 -9.44
N GLY A 212 14.96 -10.40 -10.18
CA GLY A 212 14.62 -10.76 -11.56
C GLY A 212 13.32 -11.56 -11.68
N GLU A 213 13.14 -12.56 -10.81
CA GLU A 213 11.96 -13.41 -10.73
C GLU A 213 10.75 -12.60 -10.24
N ALA A 214 10.89 -11.85 -9.14
CA ALA A 214 9.86 -10.96 -8.63
C ALA A 214 9.38 -9.97 -9.69
N ARG A 215 10.30 -9.39 -10.48
CA ARG A 215 9.95 -8.51 -11.60
C ARG A 215 9.25 -9.23 -12.74
N ALA A 216 9.59 -10.49 -13.03
CA ALA A 216 8.86 -11.29 -14.01
C ALA A 216 7.42 -11.58 -13.54
N LEU A 217 7.25 -12.01 -12.29
CA LEU A 217 5.95 -12.30 -11.68
C LEU A 217 5.07 -11.05 -11.58
N TYR A 218 5.61 -9.89 -11.19
CA TYR A 218 4.86 -8.62 -11.19
C TYR A 218 4.51 -8.12 -12.60
N ARG A 219 5.36 -8.34 -13.61
CA ARG A 219 5.03 -8.03 -15.02
C ARG A 219 3.91 -8.93 -15.55
N GLU A 220 3.93 -10.21 -15.20
CA GLU A 220 2.87 -11.14 -15.58
C GLU A 220 1.55 -10.81 -14.88
N LEU A 221 1.57 -10.47 -13.59
CA LEU A 221 0.39 -9.95 -12.88
C LEU A 221 -0.16 -8.70 -13.57
N HIS A 222 0.70 -7.75 -13.90
CA HIS A 222 0.32 -6.52 -14.62
C HIS A 222 -0.33 -6.82 -15.97
N ARG A 223 0.23 -7.78 -16.74
CA ARG A 223 -0.34 -8.26 -18.00
C ARG A 223 -1.71 -8.92 -17.79
N LEU A 224 -1.87 -9.77 -16.78
CA LEU A 224 -3.13 -10.44 -16.42
C LEU A 224 -4.19 -9.53 -15.81
N CYS A 225 -3.81 -8.32 -15.36
CA CYS A 225 -4.73 -7.25 -14.96
C CYS A 225 -5.09 -6.27 -16.10
N ARG A 226 -4.29 -6.23 -17.18
CA ARG A 226 -4.51 -5.34 -18.34
C ARG A 226 -5.00 -6.03 -19.62
N SER A 227 -4.98 -7.36 -19.68
CA SER A 227 -5.62 -8.11 -20.77
C SER A 227 -7.13 -7.78 -20.81
N PRO A 228 -7.70 -7.45 -21.98
CA PRO A 228 -9.14 -7.26 -22.12
C PRO A 228 -9.84 -8.63 -22.09
N ASP A 229 -10.27 -9.04 -20.90
CA ASP A 229 -11.12 -10.23 -20.74
C ASP A 229 -12.43 -10.05 -21.56
N PRO A 230 -12.89 -11.08 -22.30
CA PRO A 230 -14.12 -10.99 -23.10
C PRO A 230 -15.33 -10.76 -22.17
N VAL A 231 -16.09 -9.70 -22.43
CA VAL A 231 -17.13 -9.22 -21.52
C VAL A 231 -18.31 -10.20 -21.46
N ASP A 232 -18.60 -10.67 -20.26
CA ASP A 232 -19.78 -11.44 -19.89
C ASP A 232 -20.38 -10.82 -18.61
N GLU A 233 -21.70 -10.72 -18.51
CA GLU A 233 -22.39 -9.68 -17.71
C GLU A 233 -22.50 -9.97 -16.19
N HIS A 234 -21.67 -10.87 -15.66
CA HIS A 234 -21.49 -11.09 -14.23
C HIS A 234 -20.00 -11.13 -13.88
N GLU A 235 -19.51 -10.08 -13.19
CA GLU A 235 -18.58 -10.33 -12.08
C GLU A 235 -18.41 -9.20 -11.05
N GLU A 236 -18.60 -9.60 -9.79
CA GLU A 236 -18.23 -8.86 -8.57
C GLU A 236 -16.69 -8.75 -8.41
N PHE A 237 -15.92 -9.67 -9.03
CA PHE A 237 -14.45 -9.70 -8.97
C PHE A 237 -13.76 -8.60 -9.79
N LEU A 238 -14.37 -8.08 -10.86
CA LEU A 238 -13.77 -7.02 -11.69
C LEU A 238 -13.55 -5.70 -10.93
N GLN A 239 -14.19 -5.51 -9.77
CA GLN A 239 -13.92 -4.38 -8.87
C GLN A 239 -12.55 -4.47 -8.17
N ARG A 240 -11.90 -5.65 -8.17
CA ARG A 240 -10.57 -5.87 -7.57
C ARG A 240 -9.40 -5.63 -8.54
N THR A 241 -9.66 -5.39 -9.83
CA THR A 241 -8.60 -5.16 -10.82
C THR A 241 -7.73 -3.93 -10.52
N PRO A 242 -8.26 -2.75 -10.11
CA PRO A 242 -7.42 -1.60 -9.74
C PRO A 242 -6.54 -1.84 -8.51
N VAL A 243 -7.01 -2.69 -7.58
CA VAL A 243 -6.25 -3.11 -6.39
C VAL A 243 -5.04 -3.93 -6.82
N LEU A 244 -5.24 -4.93 -7.69
CA LEU A 244 -4.17 -5.79 -8.19
C LEU A 244 -3.23 -5.07 -9.17
N GLU A 245 -3.72 -4.14 -9.98
CA GLU A 245 -2.90 -3.28 -10.83
C GLU A 245 -1.98 -2.39 -9.97
N ALA A 246 -2.52 -1.73 -8.94
CA ALA A 246 -1.72 -0.95 -7.99
C ALA A 246 -0.72 -1.83 -7.20
N MET A 247 -1.09 -3.06 -6.82
CA MET A 247 -0.15 -4.02 -6.22
C MET A 247 0.99 -4.40 -7.18
N SER A 248 0.70 -4.57 -8.48
CA SER A 248 1.73 -4.85 -9.49
C SER A 248 2.68 -3.66 -9.68
N GLU A 249 2.15 -2.44 -9.75
CA GLU A 249 2.93 -1.22 -9.96
C GLU A 249 3.73 -0.82 -8.70
N ILE A 250 3.18 -0.96 -7.49
CA ILE A 250 3.92 -0.80 -6.23
C ILE A 250 5.00 -1.89 -6.09
N GLY A 251 4.71 -3.12 -6.50
CA GLY A 251 5.69 -4.20 -6.57
C GLY A 251 6.86 -3.90 -7.51
N LEU A 252 6.58 -3.39 -8.71
CA LEU A 252 7.58 -2.94 -9.67
C LEU A 252 8.36 -1.72 -9.15
N ALA A 253 7.71 -0.76 -8.48
CA ALA A 253 8.39 0.36 -7.82
C ALA A 253 9.36 -0.13 -6.74
N TRP A 254 8.96 -1.12 -5.93
CA TRP A 254 9.85 -1.70 -4.92
C TRP A 254 11.09 -2.35 -5.55
N CYS A 255 10.92 -3.15 -6.61
CA CYS A 255 12.05 -3.73 -7.33
C CYS A 255 12.91 -2.64 -8.00
N ASP A 256 12.31 -1.57 -8.53
CA ASP A 256 13.04 -0.45 -9.10
C ASP A 256 13.83 0.35 -8.03
N HIS A 257 13.32 0.45 -6.79
CA HIS A 257 14.03 1.04 -5.65
C HIS A 257 15.16 0.13 -5.12
N GLN A 258 14.95 -1.19 -5.07
CA GLN A 258 15.97 -2.17 -4.68
C GLN A 258 17.16 -2.17 -5.65
N ASP A 259 16.94 -1.92 -6.95
CA ASP A 259 17.97 -1.80 -7.98
C ASP A 259 18.65 -0.41 -8.03
N ASP A 260 18.56 0.40 -6.96
CA ASP A 260 19.04 1.80 -6.87
C ASP A 260 18.38 2.80 -7.86
N ARG A 261 17.37 2.38 -8.64
CA ARG A 261 16.63 3.21 -9.61
C ARG A 261 15.46 3.95 -8.95
N SER A 262 15.71 4.55 -7.78
CA SER A 262 14.73 5.26 -6.95
C SER A 262 13.99 6.40 -7.67
N ALA A 263 14.58 7.01 -8.70
CA ALA A 263 13.91 7.99 -9.56
C ALA A 263 12.76 7.39 -10.39
N ALA A 264 12.98 6.20 -10.97
CA ALA A 264 11.96 5.49 -11.74
C ALA A 264 10.85 4.95 -10.83
N ALA A 265 11.21 4.45 -9.64
CA ALA A 265 10.26 4.05 -8.61
C ALA A 265 9.37 5.23 -8.17
N LEU A 266 9.95 6.41 -7.88
CA LEU A 266 9.18 7.60 -7.52
C LEU A 266 8.28 8.07 -8.66
N MET A 267 8.74 8.06 -9.92
CA MET A 267 7.92 8.41 -11.07
C MET A 267 6.67 7.52 -11.18
N ARG A 268 6.83 6.20 -11.00
CA ARG A 268 5.73 5.22 -11.01
C ARG A 268 4.70 5.49 -9.89
N LEU A 269 5.19 5.84 -8.70
CA LEU A 269 4.33 6.19 -7.55
C LEU A 269 3.61 7.53 -7.73
N GLU A 270 4.25 8.54 -8.32
CA GLU A 270 3.59 9.82 -8.62
C GLU A 270 2.54 9.68 -9.75
N GLN A 271 2.72 8.77 -10.71
CA GLN A 271 1.69 8.44 -11.71
C GLN A 271 0.44 7.83 -11.06
N MET A 272 0.60 7.03 -10.00
CA MET A 272 -0.51 6.45 -9.23
C MET A 272 -1.08 7.39 -8.14
N ARG A 273 -0.53 8.59 -7.94
CA ARG A 273 -0.84 9.47 -6.80
C ARG A 273 -2.33 9.70 -6.58
N TYR A 274 -3.08 9.86 -7.67
CA TYR A 274 -4.53 10.09 -7.62
C TYR A 274 -5.34 8.96 -6.98
N LEU A 275 -4.80 7.73 -6.90
CA LEU A 275 -5.43 6.59 -6.24
C LEU A 275 -5.33 6.65 -4.71
N PHE A 276 -4.34 7.37 -4.16
CA PHE A 276 -4.02 7.39 -2.73
C PHE A 276 -4.17 8.78 -2.08
N GLU A 277 -4.08 9.86 -2.85
CA GLU A 277 -4.13 11.24 -2.37
C GLU A 277 -5.16 12.10 -3.10
N GLY A 278 -5.83 12.95 -2.32
CA GLY A 278 -6.95 13.79 -2.76
C GLY A 278 -8.19 13.55 -1.90
N ASP A 279 -9.32 14.05 -2.38
CA ASP A 279 -10.64 13.74 -1.81
C ASP A 279 -10.98 12.26 -1.97
N ALA A 280 -11.84 11.74 -1.10
CA ALA A 280 -12.27 10.33 -1.10
C ALA A 280 -12.99 9.87 -2.39
N SER A 281 -13.39 10.80 -3.26
CA SER A 281 -13.95 10.54 -4.59
C SER A 281 -12.90 10.34 -5.69
N GLN A 282 -11.64 10.70 -5.43
CA GLN A 282 -10.51 10.52 -6.35
C GLN A 282 -9.59 9.40 -5.84
N ALA A 283 -9.24 9.46 -4.54
CA ALA A 283 -8.33 8.54 -3.87
C ALA A 283 -8.97 7.18 -3.53
N SER A 284 -9.37 6.44 -4.57
CA SER A 284 -10.15 5.19 -4.48
C SER A 284 -9.47 4.06 -3.69
N LEU A 285 -8.14 4.06 -3.59
CA LEU A 285 -7.35 3.07 -2.84
C LEU A 285 -6.89 3.59 -1.47
N ARG A 286 -7.18 4.84 -1.10
CA ARG A 286 -6.88 5.39 0.24
C ARG A 286 -7.61 4.65 1.37
N LEU A 287 -8.79 4.07 1.07
CA LEU A 287 -9.53 3.20 2.00
C LEU A 287 -8.94 1.78 2.08
N SER A 288 -7.98 1.44 1.20
CA SER A 288 -7.16 0.23 1.33
C SER A 288 -5.88 0.59 2.08
N SER A 289 -5.99 0.79 3.39
CA SER A 289 -4.88 1.24 4.24
C SER A 289 -3.62 0.36 4.10
N ARG A 290 -3.75 -0.92 3.73
CA ARG A 290 -2.60 -1.81 3.46
C ARG A 290 -1.80 -1.40 2.22
N LEU A 291 -2.48 -0.98 1.15
CA LEU A 291 -1.82 -0.46 -0.05
C LEU A 291 -1.35 0.98 0.16
N ALA A 292 -2.10 1.81 0.90
CA ALA A 292 -1.66 3.14 1.28
C ALA A 292 -0.36 3.09 2.12
N ALA A 293 -0.24 2.16 3.06
CA ALA A 293 0.96 1.96 3.87
C ALA A 293 2.19 1.59 3.02
N GLU A 294 2.07 0.59 2.13
CA GLU A 294 3.13 0.21 1.18
C GLU A 294 3.48 1.38 0.23
N TYR A 295 2.48 2.10 -0.28
CA TYR A 295 2.64 3.26 -1.17
C TYR A 295 3.43 4.39 -0.49
N PHE A 296 2.96 4.88 0.64
CA PHE A 296 3.57 6.02 1.34
C PHE A 296 4.96 5.66 1.89
N ASN A 297 5.15 4.45 2.42
CA ASN A 297 6.47 3.99 2.88
C ASN A 297 7.48 3.98 1.73
N LEU A 298 7.15 3.33 0.62
CA LEU A 298 8.06 3.28 -0.53
C LEU A 298 8.30 4.66 -1.14
N ARG A 299 7.30 5.54 -1.18
CA ARG A 299 7.47 6.91 -1.66
C ARG A 299 8.44 7.70 -0.78
N ALA A 300 8.31 7.59 0.55
CA ALA A 300 9.25 8.17 1.50
C ALA A 300 10.67 7.63 1.29
N LEU A 301 10.83 6.32 1.09
CA LEU A 301 12.13 5.68 0.83
C LEU A 301 12.78 6.15 -0.47
N CYS A 302 12.01 6.29 -1.55
CA CYS A 302 12.50 6.80 -2.83
C CYS A 302 12.88 8.29 -2.73
N ARG A 303 12.04 9.11 -2.09
CA ARG A 303 12.32 10.52 -1.81
C ARG A 303 13.60 10.68 -0.97
N ARG A 304 13.74 9.87 0.10
CA ARG A 304 14.94 9.83 0.96
C ARG A 304 16.20 9.47 0.17
N ALA A 305 16.16 8.44 -0.68
CA ALA A 305 17.31 8.02 -1.48
C ALA A 305 17.77 9.12 -2.45
N LEU A 306 16.83 9.78 -3.13
CA LEU A 306 17.11 10.92 -4.01
C LEU A 306 17.63 12.14 -3.24
N LEU A 307 17.11 12.38 -2.03
CA LEU A 307 17.51 13.48 -1.17
C LEU A 307 18.96 13.34 -0.66
N LEU A 308 19.36 12.11 -0.28
CA LEU A 308 20.73 11.80 0.14
C LEU A 308 21.76 11.87 -1.01
N ALA A 309 21.29 11.90 -2.26
CA ALA A 309 22.13 12.12 -3.45
C ALA A 309 22.22 13.61 -3.85
N ARG A 310 21.54 14.54 -3.16
CA ARG A 310 21.53 15.98 -3.44
C ARG A 310 22.43 16.77 -2.48
N THR A 311 23.04 17.82 -3.00
CA THR A 311 23.91 18.74 -2.24
C THR A 311 23.26 20.09 -1.89
N SER A 312 22.03 20.38 -2.36
CA SER A 312 21.43 21.72 -2.25
C SER A 312 20.73 22.02 -0.91
N ASP A 313 20.36 23.29 -0.72
CA ASP A 313 19.84 23.86 0.54
C ASP A 313 18.35 23.56 0.78
N GLN A 314 17.61 23.16 -0.25
CA GLN A 314 16.19 22.76 -0.14
C GLN A 314 15.97 21.46 0.65
N ARG A 315 17.06 20.86 1.18
CA ARG A 315 17.08 19.60 1.93
C ARG A 315 16.07 19.53 3.07
N ALA A 316 15.81 20.64 3.77
CA ALA A 316 14.85 20.68 4.86
C ALA A 316 13.41 20.38 4.40
N HIS A 317 12.91 21.03 3.33
CA HIS A 317 11.53 20.81 2.87
C HIS A 317 11.31 19.37 2.39
N ASP A 318 12.22 18.85 1.59
CA ASP A 318 12.14 17.46 1.10
C ASP A 318 12.21 16.45 2.26
N ALA A 319 13.02 16.71 3.29
CA ALA A 319 13.07 15.87 4.50
C ALA A 319 11.74 15.84 5.26
N TRP A 320 11.02 16.98 5.33
CA TRP A 320 9.69 17.02 5.93
C TRP A 320 8.62 16.28 5.11
N GLN A 321 8.74 16.23 3.79
CA GLN A 321 7.87 15.37 2.96
C GLN A 321 8.16 13.88 3.19
N VAL A 322 9.43 13.48 3.36
CA VAL A 322 9.78 12.11 3.75
C VAL A 322 9.18 11.73 5.10
N LEU A 323 9.26 12.60 6.12
CA LEU A 323 8.64 12.33 7.42
C LEU A 323 7.10 12.28 7.34
N ARG A 324 6.48 13.16 6.55
CA ARG A 324 5.03 13.15 6.34
C ARG A 324 4.56 11.85 5.68
N ASP A 325 5.25 11.41 4.63
CA ASP A 325 4.94 10.13 3.97
C ASP A 325 5.13 8.95 4.95
N MET A 326 6.20 8.94 5.77
CA MET A 326 6.37 7.92 6.82
C MET A 326 5.26 7.95 7.89
N GLN A 327 4.77 9.13 8.29
CA GLN A 327 3.66 9.25 9.23
C GLN A 327 2.34 8.73 8.64
N LEU A 328 2.04 9.05 7.38
CA LEU A 328 0.89 8.50 6.67
C LEU A 328 0.99 6.98 6.51
N ALA A 329 2.19 6.48 6.18
CA ALA A 329 2.45 5.04 6.12
C ALA A 329 2.21 4.34 7.47
N LEU A 330 2.59 4.98 8.58
CA LEU A 330 2.42 4.42 9.92
C LEU A 330 0.96 4.40 10.36
N VAL A 331 0.21 5.49 10.13
CA VAL A 331 -1.24 5.53 10.39
C VAL A 331 -1.94 4.43 9.60
N CYS A 332 -1.67 4.34 8.30
CA CYS A 332 -2.26 3.31 7.45
C CYS A 332 -1.79 1.88 7.80
N ALA A 333 -0.59 1.69 8.36
CA ALA A 333 -0.16 0.39 8.87
C ALA A 333 -0.94 0.00 10.14
N VAL A 334 -1.13 0.94 11.08
CA VAL A 334 -1.93 0.74 12.31
C VAL A 334 -3.39 0.44 11.97
N GLU A 335 -4.00 1.17 11.03
CA GLU A 335 -5.37 0.95 10.53
C GLU A 335 -5.61 -0.47 9.96
N THR A 336 -4.55 -1.21 9.61
CA THR A 336 -4.67 -2.56 9.01
C THR A 336 -4.45 -3.71 9.98
N ASP A 337 -4.06 -3.41 11.23
CA ASP A 337 -3.55 -4.37 12.21
C ASP A 337 -2.37 -5.25 11.69
N SER A 338 -1.72 -4.82 10.60
CA SER A 338 -0.69 -5.60 9.92
C SER A 338 0.67 -5.37 10.59
N LEU A 339 0.95 -6.13 11.65
CA LEU A 339 2.19 -6.08 12.43
C LEU A 339 3.48 -6.02 11.58
N THR A 340 3.56 -6.79 10.49
CA THR A 340 4.69 -6.77 9.53
C THR A 340 4.87 -5.43 8.79
N LEU A 341 3.80 -4.66 8.59
CA LEU A 341 3.88 -3.30 8.04
C LEU A 341 4.20 -2.28 9.12
N MET A 342 3.66 -2.44 10.33
CA MET A 342 4.03 -1.59 11.47
C MET A 342 5.53 -1.71 11.78
N GLU A 343 6.06 -2.94 11.79
CA GLU A 343 7.48 -3.27 11.94
C GLU A 343 8.33 -2.59 10.86
N ALA A 344 8.02 -2.86 9.59
CA ALA A 344 8.77 -2.32 8.46
C ALA A 344 8.70 -0.78 8.39
N VAL A 345 7.55 -0.16 8.66
CA VAL A 345 7.41 1.30 8.65
C VAL A 345 8.12 1.94 9.85
N ALA A 346 8.03 1.35 11.05
CA ALA A 346 8.72 1.85 12.23
C ALA A 346 10.26 1.87 12.02
N SER A 347 10.85 0.77 11.58
CA SER A 347 12.29 0.71 11.29
C SER A 347 12.71 1.66 10.15
N ASN A 348 11.87 1.80 9.11
CA ASN A 348 12.16 2.74 8.01
C ASN A 348 12.01 4.21 8.42
N LEU A 349 11.03 4.57 9.25
CA LEU A 349 10.88 5.89 9.85
C LEU A 349 12.09 6.21 10.74
N GLY A 350 12.46 5.30 11.64
CA GLY A 350 13.59 5.49 12.56
C GLY A 350 14.91 5.69 11.82
N TYR A 351 15.23 4.84 10.83
CA TYR A 351 16.45 5.04 10.03
C TYR A 351 16.38 6.29 9.13
N SER A 352 15.19 6.75 8.74
CA SER A 352 15.02 8.02 8.00
C SER A 352 15.22 9.25 8.88
N LEU A 353 14.73 9.23 10.12
CA LEU A 353 14.98 10.28 11.12
C LEU A 353 16.49 10.45 11.37
N TRP A 354 17.24 9.34 11.42
CA TRP A 354 18.69 9.39 11.48
C TRP A 354 19.34 9.93 10.22
N LEU A 355 19.00 9.36 9.05
CA LEU A 355 19.59 9.72 7.77
C LEU A 355 19.39 11.20 7.40
N LEU A 356 18.30 11.81 7.88
CA LEU A 356 17.92 13.19 7.59
C LEU A 356 18.13 14.13 8.78
N ALA A 357 18.74 13.68 9.89
CA ALA A 357 18.88 14.46 11.11
C ALA A 357 19.47 15.88 10.89
N PRO A 358 20.51 16.11 10.07
CA PRO A 358 21.01 17.46 9.80
C PRO A 358 19.96 18.38 9.15
N ALA A 359 19.15 17.86 8.23
CA ALA A 359 18.07 18.60 7.56
C ALA A 359 16.81 18.80 8.43
N LEU A 360 16.80 18.22 9.64
CA LEU A 360 15.69 18.28 10.60
C LEU A 360 16.10 19.01 11.90
N GLN A 361 17.37 19.36 12.06
CA GLN A 361 17.97 19.82 13.31
C GLN A 361 17.29 21.07 13.89
N GLU A 362 16.93 22.05 13.05
CA GLU A 362 16.25 23.30 13.48
C GLU A 362 14.88 23.06 14.13
N ARG A 363 14.22 21.94 13.82
CA ARG A 363 12.82 21.65 14.21
C ARG A 363 12.66 20.49 15.19
N LEU A 364 13.61 19.55 15.22
CA LEU A 364 13.64 18.47 16.19
C LEU A 364 14.66 18.70 17.32
N GLY A 365 15.70 19.50 17.10
CA GLY A 365 16.89 19.55 17.95
C GLY A 365 17.82 18.35 17.71
N ALA A 366 19.12 18.59 17.77
CA ALA A 366 20.15 17.62 17.36
C ALA A 366 20.03 16.24 18.07
N ASN A 367 19.83 16.25 19.39
CA ASN A 367 19.81 15.02 20.19
C ASN A 367 18.48 14.24 20.05
N ALA A 368 17.36 14.93 19.85
CA ALA A 368 16.06 14.26 19.76
C ALA A 368 15.92 13.42 18.49
N GLY A 369 16.45 13.89 17.35
CA GLY A 369 16.45 13.12 16.11
C GLY A 369 17.14 11.76 16.25
N ARG A 370 18.30 11.71 16.94
CA ARG A 370 19.05 10.48 17.22
C ARG A 370 18.30 9.53 18.17
N ARG A 371 17.70 10.07 19.24
CA ARG A 371 16.91 9.30 20.22
C ARG A 371 15.62 8.73 19.62
N LEU A 372 14.89 9.53 18.85
CA LEU A 372 13.68 9.10 18.12
C LEU A 372 14.01 8.05 17.06
N ALA A 373 15.13 8.19 16.35
CA ALA A 373 15.57 7.20 15.38
C ALA A 373 15.76 5.81 16.00
N VAL A 374 16.47 5.71 17.14
CA VAL A 374 16.65 4.43 17.83
C VAL A 374 15.34 3.91 18.42
N ARG A 375 14.51 4.76 19.05
CA ARG A 375 13.19 4.33 19.55
C ARG A 375 12.34 3.66 18.48
N TRP A 376 12.21 4.26 17.30
CA TRP A 376 11.41 3.69 16.21
C TRP A 376 11.98 2.38 15.66
N ILE A 377 13.31 2.21 15.59
CA ILE A 377 13.93 0.93 15.19
C ILE A 377 13.75 -0.14 16.27
N LEU A 378 13.82 0.22 17.56
CA LEU A 378 13.52 -0.70 18.66
C LEU A 378 12.04 -1.10 18.69
N THR A 379 11.11 -0.20 18.37
CA THR A 379 9.69 -0.54 18.19
C THR A 379 9.49 -1.54 17.05
N GLY A 380 10.17 -1.34 15.91
CA GLY A 380 10.14 -2.30 14.79
C GLY A 380 10.70 -3.67 15.20
N GLU A 381 11.90 -3.72 15.75
CA GLU A 381 12.53 -4.94 16.26
C GLU A 381 11.70 -5.65 17.35
N ALA A 382 11.00 -4.91 18.20
CA ALA A 382 10.11 -5.47 19.21
C ALA A 382 8.87 -6.15 18.60
N LEU A 383 8.26 -5.54 17.58
CA LEU A 383 7.17 -6.14 16.80
C LEU A 383 7.67 -7.39 16.06
N ALA A 384 8.89 -7.36 15.52
CA ALA A 384 9.52 -8.51 14.90
C ALA A 384 9.64 -9.70 15.88
N ARG A 385 10.20 -9.46 17.08
CA ARG A 385 10.44 -10.53 18.07
C ARG A 385 9.19 -11.02 18.80
N ARG A 386 8.29 -10.12 19.24
CA ARG A 386 7.11 -10.50 20.05
C ARG A 386 6.11 -11.40 19.30
N HIS A 387 6.15 -11.41 17.96
CA HIS A 387 5.18 -12.12 17.11
C HIS A 387 5.79 -13.20 16.20
N GLY A 388 7.06 -13.59 16.41
CA GLY A 388 7.74 -14.57 15.55
C GLY A 388 8.04 -14.08 14.13
N LEU A 389 7.83 -12.79 13.86
CA LEU A 389 8.06 -12.12 12.57
C LEU A 389 9.55 -11.86 12.28
N GLY A 390 10.44 -12.18 13.22
CA GLY A 390 11.89 -12.05 13.15
C GLY A 390 12.52 -12.89 12.04
N SER A 391 12.44 -12.36 10.81
CA SER A 391 12.80 -12.98 9.53
C SER A 391 14.31 -13.19 9.27
N GLY A 392 15.10 -13.50 10.31
CA GLY A 392 16.57 -13.55 10.22
C GLY A 392 17.23 -12.18 9.94
N SER A 393 16.47 -11.09 10.03
CA SER A 393 16.88 -9.79 9.51
C SER A 393 17.58 -8.90 10.57
N TYR A 394 18.89 -9.06 10.70
CA TYR A 394 19.77 -8.24 11.56
C TYR A 394 19.85 -6.73 11.19
N TRP A 395 19.06 -6.23 10.23
CA TRP A 395 19.14 -4.84 9.76
C TRP A 395 18.88 -3.79 10.86
N ASN A 396 17.93 -4.05 11.76
CA ASN A 396 17.62 -3.14 12.86
C ASN A 396 18.83 -2.95 13.79
N ILE A 397 19.50 -4.05 14.17
CA ILE A 397 20.71 -4.04 15.00
C ILE A 397 21.86 -3.31 14.27
N ILE A 398 22.05 -3.58 12.97
CA ILE A 398 23.03 -2.87 12.13
C ILE A 398 22.77 -1.35 12.09
N TYR A 399 21.51 -0.93 11.96
CA TYR A 399 21.15 0.49 12.00
C TYR A 399 21.40 1.11 13.38
N ILE A 400 21.06 0.43 14.48
CA ILE A 400 21.33 0.90 15.85
C ILE A 400 22.83 1.09 16.08
N CYS A 401 23.67 0.10 15.73
CA CYS A 401 25.13 0.21 15.81
C CYS A 401 25.66 1.40 15.00
N ARG A 402 25.11 1.66 13.81
CA ARG A 402 25.50 2.78 12.93
C ARG A 402 25.05 4.15 13.46
N ILE A 403 23.90 4.23 14.12
CA ILE A 403 23.41 5.42 14.82
C ILE A 403 24.29 5.72 16.04
N ALA A 404 24.60 4.70 16.83
CA ALA A 404 25.50 4.79 17.98
C ALA A 404 26.91 5.23 17.56
N ARG A 405 27.42 4.74 16.41
CA ARG A 405 28.69 5.15 15.80
C ARG A 405 28.69 6.58 15.21
N GLY A 406 27.52 7.18 14.94
CA GLY A 406 27.43 8.57 14.48
C GLY A 406 27.67 8.81 12.97
N ALA A 407 27.74 7.74 12.16
CA ALA A 407 28.34 7.71 10.81
C ALA A 407 27.75 8.61 9.69
N VAL A 408 26.68 9.37 9.96
CA VAL A 408 25.92 10.16 8.96
C VAL A 408 26.00 11.68 9.18
N VAL A 409 26.33 12.13 10.40
CA VAL A 409 26.25 13.56 10.79
C VAL A 409 27.17 14.45 9.94
N ASN A 410 28.31 13.94 9.47
CA ASN A 410 29.35 14.72 8.79
C ASN A 410 29.27 14.63 7.23
N MET A 411 28.07 14.53 6.65
CA MET A 411 27.85 14.55 5.19
C MET A 411 27.72 15.98 4.62
N GLY A 412 27.94 17.02 5.44
CA GLY A 412 27.73 18.43 5.10
C GLY A 412 29.02 19.21 4.84
N GLU A 413 29.79 19.47 5.90
CA GLU A 413 30.68 20.65 5.95
C GLU A 413 32.18 20.31 6.05
N ASP A 414 32.57 19.26 6.78
CA ASP A 414 33.98 18.86 6.98
C ASP A 414 34.60 18.05 5.82
N ALA A 415 34.16 18.26 4.57
CA ALA A 415 34.64 17.47 3.42
C ALA A 415 36.15 17.62 3.11
N GLY A 416 36.81 18.64 3.65
CA GLY A 416 38.25 18.89 3.52
C GLY A 416 39.10 18.54 4.75
N ALA A 417 38.48 18.23 5.90
CA ALA A 417 39.19 18.05 7.17
C ALA A 417 39.14 16.59 7.65
N ALA A 418 40.30 15.91 7.65
CA ALA A 418 40.41 14.56 8.20
C ALA A 418 40.33 14.60 9.74
N ILE A 419 39.11 14.48 10.29
CA ILE A 419 38.85 14.46 11.73
C ILE A 419 39.72 13.37 12.41
N PRO A 420 40.61 13.73 13.35
CA PRO A 420 41.50 12.78 14.00
C PRO A 420 40.73 11.64 14.68
N PHE A 421 41.26 10.41 14.60
CA PHE A 421 40.58 9.21 15.12
C PHE A 421 40.26 9.29 16.64
N VAL A 422 41.09 10.00 17.42
CA VAL A 422 40.85 10.27 18.85
C VAL A 422 39.51 11.02 19.09
N ASN A 423 39.06 11.84 18.13
CA ASN A 423 37.80 12.56 18.21
C ASN A 423 36.58 11.73 17.73
N TRP A 424 36.78 10.48 17.28
CA TRP A 424 35.68 9.58 16.91
C TRP A 424 35.13 8.79 18.09
N SER A 425 35.99 8.25 18.96
CA SER A 425 35.55 7.47 20.13
C SER A 425 34.64 8.29 21.05
N ALA A 426 35.00 9.55 21.32
CA ALA A 426 34.20 10.51 22.09
C ALA A 426 32.87 10.94 21.41
N ARG A 427 32.56 10.47 20.19
CA ARG A 427 31.28 10.72 19.49
C ARG A 427 30.40 9.45 19.37
N VAL A 428 30.92 8.30 19.79
CA VAL A 428 30.17 7.04 19.86
C VAL A 428 29.32 7.04 21.13
N TRP A 429 28.00 6.86 21.01
CA TRP A 429 27.17 6.57 22.19
C TRP A 429 27.60 5.22 22.75
N THR A 430 27.94 5.14 24.04
CA THR A 430 28.04 3.87 24.75
C THR A 430 26.66 3.21 24.90
N LEU A 431 26.63 1.90 25.17
CA LEU A 431 25.35 1.23 25.50
C LEU A 431 24.72 1.78 26.79
N GLN A 432 25.52 2.28 27.74
CA GLN A 432 25.03 2.87 28.97
C GLN A 432 24.30 4.20 28.70
N GLU A 433 24.94 5.14 28.00
CA GLU A 433 24.32 6.42 27.63
C GLU A 433 23.06 6.20 26.78
N LEU A 434 23.11 5.27 25.82
CA LEU A 434 21.95 4.95 24.99
C LEU A 434 20.78 4.43 25.84
N ARG A 435 21.01 3.50 26.78
CA ARG A 435 19.97 3.03 27.72
C ARG A 435 19.41 4.19 28.56
N SER A 436 20.27 5.05 29.09
CA SER A 436 19.87 6.21 29.89
C SER A 436 19.03 7.21 29.10
N GLU A 437 19.41 7.58 27.88
CA GLU A 437 18.61 8.46 27.02
C GLU A 437 17.32 7.81 26.51
N LEU A 438 17.33 6.51 26.22
CA LEU A 438 16.11 5.80 25.83
C LEU A 438 15.11 5.69 26.99
N ALA A 439 15.56 5.62 28.24
CA ALA A 439 14.72 5.55 29.43
C ALA A 439 14.04 6.87 29.83
N GLN A 440 14.53 8.01 29.32
CA GLN A 440 13.97 9.36 29.58
C GLN A 440 12.60 9.55 28.91
N SER A 441 11.52 9.39 29.67
CA SER A 441 10.17 9.79 29.27
C SER A 441 9.87 11.22 29.72
N ASP A 442 9.19 12.01 28.88
CA ASP A 442 8.64 13.32 29.27
C ASP A 442 7.41 13.18 30.20
N GLY A 443 6.88 11.97 30.33
CA GLY A 443 5.89 11.56 31.32
C GLY A 443 6.50 10.91 32.57
N ASP A 444 5.74 10.96 33.67
CA ASP A 444 6.08 10.41 34.99
C ASP A 444 6.47 8.92 34.97
N ALA A 445 7.16 8.45 36.01
CA ALA A 445 7.52 7.04 36.19
C ALA A 445 6.31 6.09 36.19
N SER A 446 5.11 6.57 36.57
CA SER A 446 3.85 5.83 36.49
C SER A 446 3.26 5.70 35.07
N ASP A 447 3.83 6.33 34.04
CA ASP A 447 3.42 6.17 32.65
C ASP A 447 3.58 4.72 32.13
N PRO A 448 2.50 4.05 31.68
CA PRO A 448 2.58 2.75 31.02
C PRO A 448 3.44 2.75 29.74
N ALA A 449 3.42 3.83 28.95
CA ALA A 449 4.18 3.89 27.69
C ALA A 449 5.68 3.98 27.96
N GLY A 450 6.11 4.82 28.91
CA GLY A 450 7.47 4.87 29.43
C GLY A 450 7.94 3.53 30.02
N ARG A 451 7.06 2.77 30.70
CA ARG A 451 7.40 1.40 31.15
C ARG A 451 7.58 0.42 30.00
N GLU A 452 6.68 0.37 29.03
CA GLU A 452 6.84 -0.53 27.87
C GLU A 452 8.06 -0.15 27.04
N LEU A 453 8.35 1.14 26.81
CA LEU A 453 9.59 1.57 26.14
C LEU A 453 10.85 1.08 26.86
N ARG A 454 10.88 1.14 28.20
CA ARG A 454 12.00 0.57 28.99
C ARG A 454 12.07 -0.96 28.87
N SER A 455 10.93 -1.65 28.89
CA SER A 455 10.81 -3.11 28.65
C SER A 455 11.34 -3.52 27.27
N LEU A 456 11.01 -2.76 26.22
CA LEU A 456 11.53 -2.97 24.86
C LEU A 456 13.03 -2.71 24.75
N CYS A 457 13.56 -1.71 25.47
CA CYS A 457 15.00 -1.47 25.51
C CYS A 457 15.74 -2.63 26.17
N GLU A 458 15.22 -3.19 27.27
CA GLU A 458 15.84 -4.33 27.95
C GLU A 458 15.71 -5.64 27.15
N LEU A 459 14.60 -5.86 26.43
CA LEU A 459 14.42 -7.02 25.55
C LEU A 459 15.44 -7.07 24.39
N LEU A 460 15.93 -5.91 23.95
CA LEU A 460 16.69 -5.75 22.71
C LEU A 460 18.16 -5.39 22.94
N LEU A 461 18.44 -4.62 24.00
CA LEU A 461 19.77 -4.15 24.42
C LEU A 461 19.96 -4.41 25.93
N PRO A 462 19.75 -5.66 26.43
CA PRO A 462 19.63 -5.97 27.87
C PRO A 462 20.82 -5.48 28.69
N SER A 463 20.60 -5.09 29.93
CA SER A 463 21.61 -4.70 30.92
C SER A 463 22.81 -5.65 31.01
N SER A 464 22.61 -6.95 30.77
CA SER A 464 23.63 -8.00 30.73
C SER A 464 24.55 -7.98 29.48
N LEU A 465 24.29 -7.09 28.53
CA LEU A 465 25.14 -6.82 27.36
C LEU A 465 26.06 -5.62 27.69
N PRO A 466 27.38 -5.84 27.91
CA PRO A 466 28.26 -4.79 28.43
C PRO A 466 28.58 -3.71 27.40
N ASP A 467 28.93 -4.11 26.17
CA ASP A 467 29.47 -3.22 25.15
C ASP A 467 29.01 -3.58 23.72
N TRP A 468 29.27 -2.66 22.78
CA TRP A 468 28.98 -2.84 21.36
C TRP A 468 29.87 -3.91 20.71
N LEU A 469 31.06 -4.17 21.25
CA LEU A 469 31.95 -5.21 20.74
C LEU A 469 31.31 -6.60 20.94
N THR A 470 30.74 -6.86 22.11
CA THR A 470 29.97 -8.07 22.45
C THR A 470 28.74 -8.20 21.57
N LEU A 471 27.97 -7.10 21.37
CA LEU A 471 26.79 -7.13 20.50
C LEU A 471 27.14 -7.48 19.06
N THR A 472 28.16 -6.81 18.50
CA THR A 472 28.59 -7.03 17.11
C THR A 472 29.27 -8.39 16.93
N THR A 473 29.93 -8.92 17.96
CA THR A 473 30.47 -10.30 17.96
C THR A 473 29.33 -11.33 17.89
N ARG A 474 28.31 -11.21 18.76
CA ARG A 474 27.14 -12.12 18.76
C ARG A 474 26.37 -12.03 17.44
N MET A 475 26.17 -10.82 16.92
CA MET A 475 25.54 -10.60 15.61
C MET A 475 26.35 -11.23 14.49
N LEU A 476 27.69 -11.07 14.46
CA LEU A 476 28.53 -11.65 13.41
C LEU A 476 28.60 -13.19 13.49
N ALA A 477 28.57 -13.76 14.69
CA ALA A 477 28.51 -15.20 14.89
C ALA A 477 27.21 -15.79 14.30
N ALA A 478 26.05 -15.28 14.73
CA ALA A 478 24.75 -15.77 14.23
C ALA A 478 24.61 -15.59 12.71
N VAL A 479 24.98 -14.42 12.17
CA VAL A 479 25.03 -14.12 10.72
C VAL A 479 26.02 -15.01 9.93
N SER A 480 26.92 -15.73 10.62
CA SER A 480 27.86 -16.70 10.03
C SER A 480 27.45 -18.16 10.23
N GLU A 481 26.71 -18.48 11.30
CA GLU A 481 26.07 -19.78 11.54
C GLU A 481 24.89 -19.96 10.56
N ASP A 482 24.05 -18.93 10.44
CA ASP A 482 22.96 -18.77 9.47
C ASP A 482 23.46 -18.62 8.01
N ALA A 483 24.74 -18.83 7.71
CA ALA A 483 25.30 -18.56 6.38
C ALA A 483 24.74 -19.46 5.25
N GLY A 484 24.10 -20.56 5.59
CA GLY A 484 23.34 -21.41 4.67
C GLY A 484 21.90 -20.96 4.41
N ASP A 485 21.35 -20.04 5.22
CA ASP A 485 19.99 -19.53 5.02
C ASP A 485 19.95 -18.51 3.87
N ALA A 486 18.90 -18.63 3.05
CA ALA A 486 18.57 -17.72 1.97
C ALA A 486 18.00 -16.38 2.48
N SER A 487 17.51 -16.30 3.72
CA SER A 487 17.04 -15.04 4.32
C SER A 487 18.16 -13.99 4.44
N ILE A 488 19.37 -14.41 4.83
CA ILE A 488 20.49 -13.50 5.09
C ILE A 488 21.26 -13.18 3.82
N SER A 489 20.82 -12.13 3.14
CA SER A 489 21.49 -11.54 1.98
C SER A 489 22.98 -11.24 2.23
N ALA A 490 23.84 -11.47 1.23
CA ALA A 490 25.29 -11.26 1.33
C ALA A 490 25.68 -9.81 1.73
N ILE A 491 24.90 -8.82 1.31
CA ILE A 491 25.05 -7.41 1.71
C ILE A 491 24.84 -7.19 3.23
N GLN A 492 23.91 -7.91 3.86
CA GLN A 492 23.69 -7.85 5.30
C GLN A 492 24.85 -8.50 6.07
N ARG A 493 25.41 -9.60 5.56
CA ARG A 493 26.63 -10.22 6.11
C ARG A 493 27.81 -9.24 6.07
N CYS A 494 28.01 -8.57 4.93
CA CYS A 494 29.04 -7.54 4.79
C CYS A 494 28.81 -6.33 5.72
N ALA A 495 27.55 -5.97 5.99
CA ALA A 495 27.21 -4.91 6.94
C ALA A 495 27.44 -5.31 8.41
N ALA A 496 27.13 -6.54 8.81
CA ALA A 496 27.49 -7.06 10.13
C ALA A 496 29.02 -7.10 10.34
N MET A 497 29.77 -7.57 9.33
CA MET A 497 31.23 -7.53 9.32
C MET A 497 31.78 -6.10 9.43
N LEU A 498 31.18 -5.12 8.74
CA LEU A 498 31.61 -3.72 8.78
C LEU A 498 31.39 -3.10 10.17
N GLU A 499 30.21 -3.24 10.78
CA GLU A 499 29.98 -2.66 12.10
C GLU A 499 30.82 -3.37 13.19
N HIS A 500 31.08 -4.68 13.08
CA HIS A 500 32.02 -5.37 13.97
C HIS A 500 33.48 -4.91 13.75
N LEU A 501 33.90 -4.68 12.51
CA LEU A 501 35.22 -4.12 12.18
C LEU A 501 35.40 -2.74 12.84
N TRP A 502 34.39 -1.87 12.78
CA TRP A 502 34.43 -0.60 13.52
C TRP A 502 34.60 -0.79 15.03
N GLN A 503 33.93 -1.76 15.64
CA GLN A 503 34.10 -2.04 17.07
C GLN A 503 35.50 -2.59 17.40
N LEU A 504 36.07 -3.48 16.57
CA LEU A 504 37.45 -3.95 16.77
C LEU A 504 38.45 -2.80 16.73
N VAL A 505 38.29 -1.84 15.82
CA VAL A 505 39.18 -0.67 15.69
C VAL A 505 38.96 0.34 16.83
N LEU A 506 37.72 0.54 17.30
CA LEU A 506 37.41 1.40 18.46
C LEU A 506 37.89 0.84 19.81
N HIS A 507 38.31 -0.44 19.86
CA HIS A 507 38.87 -1.10 21.06
C HIS A 507 40.34 -1.55 20.81
N ASP A 508 41.04 -0.89 19.89
CA ASP A 508 42.47 -1.10 19.55
C ASP A 508 42.86 -2.55 19.17
N ARG A 509 41.91 -3.36 18.69
CA ARG A 509 42.10 -4.76 18.31
C ARG A 509 42.65 -4.89 16.88
N ALA A 510 43.82 -4.29 16.62
CA ALA A 510 44.41 -4.14 15.29
C ALA A 510 44.53 -5.46 14.48
N VAL A 511 45.08 -6.53 15.06
CA VAL A 511 45.30 -7.82 14.37
C VAL A 511 44.00 -8.47 13.85
N PRO A 512 42.96 -8.71 14.68
CA PRO A 512 41.69 -9.22 14.16
C PRO A 512 40.97 -8.21 13.26
N ALA A 513 41.13 -6.89 13.47
CA ALA A 513 40.57 -5.88 12.56
C ALA A 513 41.17 -5.98 11.15
N ALA A 514 42.50 -6.09 11.00
CA ALA A 514 43.17 -6.28 9.72
C ALA A 514 42.81 -7.62 9.05
N SER A 515 42.53 -8.67 9.83
CA SER A 515 42.04 -9.95 9.32
C SER A 515 40.59 -9.85 8.79
N LEU A 516 39.70 -9.23 9.58
CA LEU A 516 38.30 -9.03 9.21
C LEU A 516 38.15 -8.05 8.04
N ARG A 517 38.99 -7.01 7.97
CA ARG A 517 39.04 -6.07 6.83
C ARG A 517 39.31 -6.78 5.51
N ARG A 518 40.36 -7.62 5.44
CA ARG A 518 40.68 -8.40 4.24
C ARG A 518 39.57 -9.40 3.88
N SER A 519 38.96 -10.02 4.89
CA SER A 519 37.82 -10.93 4.73
C SER A 519 36.58 -10.22 4.16
N LEU A 520 36.31 -8.99 4.63
CA LEU A 520 35.24 -8.13 4.13
C LEU A 520 35.54 -7.64 2.70
N GLU A 521 36.72 -7.07 2.46
CA GLU A 521 37.13 -6.56 1.13
C GLU A 521 37.08 -7.67 0.05
N SER A 522 37.43 -8.91 0.41
CA SER A 522 37.21 -10.09 -0.44
C SER A 522 35.73 -10.38 -0.69
N ARG A 523 34.89 -10.47 0.36
CA ARG A 523 33.44 -10.71 0.22
C ARG A 523 32.68 -9.59 -0.50
N LEU A 524 33.17 -8.35 -0.45
CA LEU A 524 32.61 -7.25 -1.24
C LEU A 524 32.72 -7.50 -2.75
N ALA A 525 33.66 -8.32 -3.22
CA ALA A 525 33.81 -8.61 -4.65
C ALA A 525 32.60 -9.35 -5.26
N SER A 526 31.86 -10.14 -4.48
CA SER A 526 30.63 -10.81 -4.93
C SER A 526 29.37 -9.93 -4.86
N LEU A 527 29.47 -8.71 -4.34
CA LEU A 527 28.37 -7.74 -4.35
C LEU A 527 28.35 -6.91 -5.66
N GLU A 528 27.17 -6.41 -6.02
CA GLU A 528 27.00 -5.54 -7.18
C GLU A 528 27.80 -4.23 -7.05
N VAL A 529 28.04 -3.54 -8.17
CA VAL A 529 28.85 -2.31 -8.21
C VAL A 529 28.24 -1.20 -7.35
N ALA A 530 26.91 -1.02 -7.39
CA ALA A 530 26.20 -0.03 -6.57
C ALA A 530 26.34 -0.35 -5.08
N GLN A 531 26.10 -1.61 -4.69
CA GLN A 531 26.24 -2.08 -3.31
C GLN A 531 27.67 -1.87 -2.78
N ARG A 532 28.71 -2.18 -3.58
CA ARG A 532 30.13 -1.94 -3.23
C ARG A 532 30.47 -0.48 -2.95
N LYS A 533 29.81 0.48 -3.62
CA LYS A 533 30.07 1.92 -3.43
C LYS A 533 29.81 2.35 -1.99
N TYR A 534 28.77 1.78 -1.36
CA TYR A 534 28.42 2.05 0.03
C TYR A 534 29.57 1.68 1.00
N PHE A 535 30.03 0.43 0.95
CA PHE A 535 31.06 -0.06 1.87
C PHE A 535 32.42 0.62 1.69
N ARG A 536 32.79 0.96 0.44
CA ARG A 536 34.06 1.64 0.15
C ARG A 536 34.18 3.00 0.85
N ALA A 537 33.07 3.75 0.95
CA ALA A 537 33.07 5.04 1.61
C ALA A 537 33.34 4.93 3.12
N ASP A 538 32.75 3.93 3.79
CA ASP A 538 32.98 3.72 5.23
C ASP A 538 34.32 3.03 5.53
N LEU A 539 34.80 2.12 4.67
CA LEU A 539 36.14 1.52 4.78
C LEU A 539 37.29 2.51 4.55
N ALA A 540 37.03 3.62 3.87
CA ALA A 540 37.99 4.72 3.68
C ALA A 540 38.08 5.67 4.90
N ARG A 541 37.09 5.61 5.81
CA ARG A 541 37.06 6.40 7.06
C ARG A 541 37.76 5.70 8.24
N LEU A 542 37.98 4.39 8.14
CA LEU A 542 38.80 3.66 9.10
C LEU A 542 40.28 4.08 8.95
N PRO A 543 41.06 4.10 10.05
CA PRO A 543 42.52 4.18 9.96
C PRO A 543 43.09 3.04 9.09
N ARG A 544 44.33 3.21 8.61
CA ARG A 544 45.07 2.12 7.97
C ARG A 544 45.43 1.09 9.06
N LEU A 545 45.11 -0.17 8.80
CA LEU A 545 45.27 -1.33 9.70
C LEU A 545 46.30 -2.30 9.12
#